data_AF-A0A3R7QCQ4-F1
#
_entry.id   AF-A0A3R7QCQ4-F1
#
_cell.length_a   1.000
_cell.length_b   1.000
_cell.length_c   1.000
_cell.angle_alpha   90.00
_cell.angle_beta   90.00
_cell.angle_gamma   90.00
#
_symmetry.space_group_name_H-M   'P 1'
#
loop_
_entity.id
_entity.type
_entity.pdbx_description
1 polymer ?
#
loop_
_entity_poly.entity_id
_entity_poly.type
_entity_poly.pdbx_seq_one_letter_code
_entity_poly.pdbx_strand_id
1 'polypeptide(L)'
;MLSRSVLVTGSNRGLGLELVKQISASSTPPEIIIAACRDREKATSLQAVAAKHQNMHIVEIDVSDEASYKTFFEDVEKIVSPKGLSLLINNAGVAPKSTRINMVKWKQMMDTFSVNTVAPLMLTKTLRALLTMAASQTQGNDLSVRRAAVINMSSILGSIADNDQGSIKCCHQIFEC
;
A
#
# COMPACT_ATOMS: atom_id res chain seq x y z
N MET A 1 21.04 1.14 -7.02
CA MET A 1 20.18 -0.02 -6.81
C MET A 1 18.93 0.41 -6.05
N LEU A 2 17.75 0.03 -6.52
CA LEU A 2 16.51 0.14 -5.73
C LEU A 2 16.56 -0.82 -4.52
N SER A 3 15.61 -0.67 -3.60
CA SER A 3 15.42 -1.58 -2.46
C SER A 3 15.45 -3.04 -2.89
N ARG A 4 16.01 -3.92 -2.05
CA ARG A 4 16.17 -5.35 -2.36
C ARG A 4 14.82 -6.04 -2.60
N SER A 5 13.87 -5.83 -1.69
CA SER A 5 12.50 -6.35 -1.77
C SER A 5 11.50 -5.21 -1.60
N VAL A 6 10.48 -5.19 -2.46
CA VAL A 6 9.43 -4.17 -2.46
C VAL A 6 8.07 -4.84 -2.42
N LEU A 7 7.20 -4.42 -1.51
CA LEU A 7 5.80 -4.82 -1.44
C LEU A 7 4.91 -3.62 -1.74
N VAL A 8 3.99 -3.77 -2.68
CA VAL A 8 3.01 -2.72 -3.04
C VAL A 8 1.60 -3.27 -2.86
N THR A 9 0.79 -2.64 -2.01
CA THR A 9 -0.61 -3.00 -1.81
C THR A 9 -1.53 -2.32 -2.83
N GLY A 10 -2.64 -2.97 -3.21
CA GLY A 10 -3.59 -2.40 -4.17
C GLY A 10 -3.03 -2.35 -5.60
N SER A 11 -2.27 -3.37 -6.00
CA SER A 11 -1.51 -3.40 -7.25
C SER A 11 -2.27 -3.90 -8.48
N ASN A 12 -3.57 -4.19 -8.36
CA ASN A 12 -4.36 -4.72 -9.47
C ASN A 12 -4.82 -3.65 -10.48
N ARG A 13 -4.77 -2.36 -10.12
CA ARG A 13 -5.20 -1.24 -10.96
C ARG A 13 -4.54 0.08 -10.55
N GLY A 14 -4.77 1.14 -11.34
CA GLY A 14 -4.39 2.51 -11.00
C GLY A 14 -2.90 2.69 -10.72
N LEU A 15 -2.58 3.54 -9.74
CA LEU A 15 -1.19 3.86 -9.38
C LEU A 15 -0.42 2.63 -8.88
N GLY A 16 -1.04 1.71 -8.14
CA GLY A 16 -0.36 0.51 -7.67
C GLY A 16 0.14 -0.39 -8.80
N LEU A 17 -0.71 -0.62 -9.81
CA LEU A 17 -0.33 -1.39 -11.00
C LEU A 17 0.79 -0.70 -11.78
N GLU A 18 0.71 0.61 -11.94
CA GLU A 18 1.74 1.37 -12.67
C GLU A 18 3.05 1.43 -11.89
N LEU A 19 3.02 1.61 -10.57
CA LEU A 19 4.20 1.53 -9.71
C LEU A 19 4.92 0.19 -9.90
N VAL A 20 4.18 -0.93 -9.86
CA VAL A 20 4.77 -2.25 -10.06
C VAL A 20 5.41 -2.40 -11.44
N LYS A 21 4.79 -1.88 -12.51
CA LYS A 21 5.37 -1.87 -13.87
C LYS A 21 6.64 -1.03 -13.97
N GLN A 22 6.64 0.18 -13.39
CA GLN A 22 7.78 1.09 -13.43
C GLN A 22 8.95 0.56 -12.59
N ILE A 23 8.65 -0.01 -11.42
CA ILE A 23 9.65 -0.66 -10.56
C ILE A 23 10.26 -1.87 -11.29
N SER A 24 9.46 -2.69 -11.97
CA SER A 24 9.94 -3.87 -12.69
C SER A 24 10.70 -3.53 -13.98
N ALA A 25 10.40 -2.40 -14.62
CA ALA A 25 11.08 -1.90 -15.82
C ALA A 25 12.31 -1.00 -15.54
N SER A 26 12.60 -0.72 -14.26
CA SER A 26 13.76 0.09 -13.86
C SER A 26 15.08 -0.51 -14.35
N SER A 27 16.08 0.35 -14.59
CA SER A 27 17.44 -0.08 -14.95
C SER A 27 18.13 -0.90 -13.85
N THR A 28 17.70 -0.74 -12.59
CA THR A 28 18.13 -1.59 -11.47
C THR A 28 16.90 -2.05 -10.68
N PRO A 29 16.16 -3.06 -11.16
CA PRO A 29 14.94 -3.51 -10.49
C PRO A 29 15.27 -4.21 -9.16
N PRO A 30 14.33 -4.25 -8.20
CA PRO A 30 14.47 -5.04 -6.98
C PRO A 30 14.70 -6.52 -7.28
N GLU A 31 15.38 -7.22 -6.35
CA GLU A 31 15.50 -8.69 -6.41
C GLU A 31 14.13 -9.37 -6.26
N ILE A 32 13.22 -8.75 -5.51
CA ILE A 32 11.88 -9.28 -5.21
C ILE A 32 10.85 -8.16 -5.31
N ILE A 33 9.79 -8.38 -6.07
CA ILE A 33 8.64 -7.49 -6.16
C ILE A 33 7.40 -8.28 -5.72
N ILE A 34 6.73 -7.82 -4.66
CA ILE A 34 5.49 -8.40 -4.15
C ILE A 34 4.35 -7.44 -4.49
N ALA A 35 3.50 -7.86 -5.41
CA ALA A 35 2.31 -7.12 -5.80
C ALA A 35 1.09 -7.71 -5.09
N ALA A 36 0.58 -6.98 -4.10
CA ALA A 36 -0.55 -7.42 -3.30
C ALA A 36 -1.89 -6.90 -3.86
N CYS A 37 -2.88 -7.78 -3.96
CA CYS A 37 -4.24 -7.45 -4.41
C CYS A 37 -5.30 -8.29 -3.68
N ARG A 38 -6.58 -7.89 -3.75
CA ARG A 38 -7.66 -8.62 -3.05
C ARG A 38 -8.04 -9.94 -3.71
N ASP A 39 -7.96 -9.99 -5.02
CA ASP A 39 -8.44 -11.12 -5.83
C ASP A 39 -7.47 -11.27 -6.99
N ARG A 40 -6.62 -12.29 -6.90
CA ARG A 40 -5.58 -12.61 -7.88
C ARG A 40 -6.23 -12.96 -9.20
N GLU A 41 -7.29 -13.77 -9.20
CA GLU A 41 -7.95 -14.25 -10.42
C GLU A 41 -8.50 -13.09 -11.26
N LYS A 42 -9.09 -12.08 -10.60
CA LYS A 42 -9.60 -10.88 -11.28
C LYS A 42 -8.51 -9.88 -11.68
N ALA A 43 -7.27 -10.02 -11.19
CA ALA A 43 -6.18 -9.09 -11.46
C ALA A 43 -5.45 -9.38 -12.80
N THR A 44 -6.18 -9.54 -13.91
CA THR A 44 -5.65 -9.96 -15.22
C THR A 44 -4.48 -9.11 -15.72
N SER A 45 -4.58 -7.78 -15.57
CA SER A 45 -3.49 -6.87 -15.95
C SER A 45 -2.23 -7.05 -15.10
N LEU A 46 -2.40 -7.33 -13.80
CA LEU A 46 -1.27 -7.59 -12.92
C LEU A 46 -0.64 -8.95 -13.22
N GLN A 47 -1.45 -9.98 -13.47
CA GLN A 47 -0.97 -11.29 -13.90
C GLN A 47 -0.15 -11.21 -15.19
N ALA A 48 -0.61 -10.42 -16.18
CA ALA A 48 0.10 -10.21 -17.43
C ALA A 48 1.46 -9.51 -17.25
N VAL A 49 1.60 -8.65 -16.23
CA VAL A 49 2.87 -8.04 -15.85
C VAL A 49 3.76 -9.06 -15.14
N ALA A 50 3.23 -9.76 -14.13
CA ALA A 50 3.97 -10.75 -13.36
C ALA A 50 4.51 -11.90 -14.24
N ALA A 51 3.76 -12.32 -15.26
CA ALA A 51 4.21 -13.33 -16.23
C ALA A 51 5.48 -12.94 -17.01
N LYS A 52 5.82 -11.65 -17.07
CA LYS A 52 7.03 -11.13 -17.73
C LYS A 52 8.23 -11.01 -16.79
N HIS A 53 8.04 -11.18 -15.49
CA HIS A 53 9.03 -10.89 -14.46
C HIS A 53 9.12 -12.03 -13.44
N GLN A 54 10.17 -12.86 -13.53
CA GLN A 54 10.36 -14.01 -12.64
C GLN A 54 10.52 -13.63 -11.15
N ASN A 55 10.95 -12.40 -10.88
CA ASN A 55 11.10 -11.84 -9.53
C ASN A 55 9.81 -11.21 -8.98
N MET A 56 8.68 -11.32 -9.70
CA MET A 56 7.41 -10.76 -9.28
C MET A 56 6.48 -11.84 -8.72
N HIS A 57 6.00 -11.60 -7.50
CA HIS A 57 5.09 -12.46 -6.78
C HIS A 57 3.76 -11.74 -6.53
N ILE A 58 2.65 -12.38 -6.86
CA ILE A 58 1.32 -11.87 -6.54
C ILE A 58 0.86 -12.54 -5.25
N VAL A 59 0.50 -11.75 -4.25
CA VAL A 59 -0.02 -12.22 -2.96
C VAL A 59 -1.42 -11.64 -2.74
N GLU A 60 -2.32 -12.45 -2.19
CA GLU A 60 -3.69 -12.02 -1.90
C GLU A 60 -3.81 -11.42 -0.51
N ILE A 61 -4.51 -10.29 -0.41
CA ILE A 61 -4.90 -9.69 0.87
C ILE A 61 -6.11 -8.76 0.68
N ASP A 62 -7.12 -8.96 1.51
CA ASP A 62 -8.09 -7.91 1.82
C ASP A 62 -7.61 -7.12 3.02
N VAL A 63 -7.13 -5.90 2.76
CA VAL A 63 -6.60 -5.01 3.79
C VAL A 63 -7.67 -4.61 4.83
N SER A 64 -8.96 -4.79 4.54
CA SER A 64 -10.06 -4.56 5.47
C SER A 64 -10.43 -5.79 6.33
N ASP A 65 -9.87 -6.96 6.05
CA ASP A 65 -10.10 -8.18 6.80
C ASP A 65 -8.87 -8.55 7.65
N GLU A 66 -8.97 -8.32 8.96
CA GLU A 66 -7.91 -8.61 9.92
C GLU A 66 -7.51 -10.10 9.92
N ALA A 67 -8.45 -11.01 9.65
CA ALA A 67 -8.17 -12.45 9.65
C ALA A 67 -7.15 -12.85 8.56
N SER A 68 -7.09 -12.08 7.46
CA SER A 68 -6.17 -12.33 6.34
C SER A 68 -4.70 -12.02 6.67
N TYR A 69 -4.43 -11.25 7.73
CA TYR A 69 -3.11 -10.67 7.97
C TYR A 69 -2.07 -11.71 8.38
N LYS A 70 -2.50 -12.76 9.08
CA LYS A 70 -1.62 -13.86 9.49
C LYS A 70 -1.11 -14.63 8.27
N THR A 71 -2.03 -15.09 7.42
CA THR A 71 -1.68 -15.81 6.19
C THR A 71 -0.87 -14.94 5.25
N PHE A 72 -1.23 -13.65 5.13
CA PHE A 72 -0.46 -12.69 4.35
C PHE A 72 0.98 -12.54 4.85
N PHE A 73 1.19 -12.47 6.16
CA PHE A 73 2.54 -12.44 6.73
C PHE A 73 3.35 -13.68 6.35
N GLU A 74 2.77 -14.88 6.52
CA GLU A 74 3.43 -16.15 6.22
C GLU A 74 3.83 -16.26 4.74
N ASP A 75 2.97 -15.79 3.83
CA ASP A 75 3.26 -15.80 2.40
C ASP A 75 4.36 -14.81 2.01
N VAL A 76 4.34 -13.59 2.60
CA VAL A 76 5.41 -12.60 2.38
C VAL A 76 6.73 -13.09 2.99
N GLU A 77 6.70 -13.69 4.18
CA GLU A 77 7.88 -14.21 4.87
C GLU A 77 8.59 -15.28 4.04
N LYS A 78 7.85 -16.24 3.47
CA LYS A 78 8.40 -17.29 2.60
C LYS A 78 9.14 -16.70 1.39
N ILE A 79 8.67 -15.58 0.86
CA ILE A 79 9.25 -14.93 -0.32
C ILE A 79 10.52 -14.15 0.04
N VAL A 80 10.51 -13.40 1.15
CA VAL A 80 11.60 -12.44 1.45
C VAL A 80 12.69 -12.97 2.38
N SER A 81 12.44 -14.07 3.08
CA SER A 81 13.41 -14.70 3.97
C SER A 81 14.64 -15.21 3.23
N PRO A 82 15.84 -15.20 3.86
CA PRO A 82 16.13 -14.80 5.24
C PRO A 82 16.49 -13.31 5.39
N LYS A 83 16.31 -12.50 4.35
CA LYS A 83 16.85 -11.13 4.29
C LYS A 83 15.81 -10.04 4.57
N GLY A 84 14.53 -10.39 4.68
CA GLY A 84 13.46 -9.48 5.08
C GLY A 84 12.90 -8.57 3.97
N LEU A 85 11.95 -7.71 4.37
CA LEU A 85 11.24 -6.78 3.49
C LEU A 85 11.88 -5.38 3.58
N SER A 86 12.45 -4.85 2.49
CA SER A 86 13.11 -3.53 2.50
C SER A 86 12.15 -2.37 2.32
N LEU A 87 11.07 -2.53 1.56
CA LEU A 87 10.15 -1.44 1.28
C LEU A 87 8.70 -1.92 1.28
N LEU A 88 7.89 -1.31 2.14
CA LEU A 88 6.44 -1.44 2.13
C LEU A 88 5.81 -0.16 1.56
N ILE A 89 5.03 -0.28 0.50
CA ILE A 89 4.24 0.81 -0.07
C ILE A 89 2.76 0.51 0.19
N ASN A 90 2.20 1.20 1.18
CA ASN A 90 0.77 1.20 1.47
C ASN A 90 0.04 2.08 0.44
N ASN A 91 -0.36 1.47 -0.67
CA ASN A 91 -1.07 2.13 -1.77
C ASN A 91 -2.55 1.71 -1.86
N ALA A 92 -2.94 0.57 -1.28
CA ALA A 92 -4.35 0.18 -1.22
C ALA A 92 -5.18 1.28 -0.56
N GLY A 93 -6.19 1.77 -1.28
CA GLY A 93 -7.04 2.85 -0.84
C GLY A 93 -8.36 2.90 -1.58
N VAL A 94 -9.37 3.47 -0.92
CA VAL A 94 -10.70 3.71 -1.47
C VAL A 94 -11.07 5.18 -1.34
N ALA A 95 -11.72 5.70 -2.37
CA ALA A 95 -12.32 7.03 -2.35
C ALA A 95 -13.80 6.85 -2.70
N PRO A 96 -14.73 7.02 -1.73
CA PRO A 96 -16.14 7.03 -2.05
C PRO A 96 -16.49 8.19 -2.99
N LYS A 97 -17.63 8.08 -3.69
CA LYS A 97 -18.17 9.21 -4.45
C LYS A 97 -18.38 10.40 -3.50
N SER A 98 -18.09 11.61 -3.99
CA SER A 98 -18.34 12.84 -3.25
C SER A 98 -19.82 12.94 -2.87
N THR A 99 -20.08 13.24 -1.60
CA THR A 99 -21.42 13.43 -1.05
C THR A 99 -21.47 14.73 -0.27
N ARG A 100 -22.66 15.33 -0.20
CA ARG A 100 -22.93 16.46 0.70
C ARG A 100 -22.93 15.97 2.15
N ILE A 101 -22.62 16.86 3.09
CA ILE A 101 -22.46 16.51 4.51
C ILE A 101 -23.71 15.83 5.10
N ASN A 102 -24.90 16.28 4.68
CA ASN A 102 -26.19 15.72 5.11
C ASN A 102 -26.51 14.34 4.50
N MET A 103 -25.74 13.87 3.52
CA MET A 103 -25.92 12.57 2.85
C MET A 103 -24.82 11.56 3.21
N VAL A 104 -23.88 11.95 4.07
CA VAL A 104 -22.79 11.07 4.53
C VAL A 104 -23.36 9.94 5.38
N LYS A 105 -22.91 8.71 5.10
CA LYS A 105 -23.33 7.52 5.85
C LYS A 105 -22.22 7.07 6.79
N TRP A 106 -22.58 6.73 8.03
CA TRP A 106 -21.66 6.17 9.01
C TRP A 106 -20.81 5.02 8.45
N LYS A 107 -21.47 4.03 7.83
CA LYS A 107 -20.78 2.86 7.25
C LYS A 107 -19.73 3.27 6.20
N GLN A 108 -20.05 4.24 5.35
CA GLN A 108 -19.12 4.72 4.31
C GLN A 108 -17.88 5.39 4.93
N MET A 109 -18.06 6.16 6.00
CA MET A 109 -16.95 6.76 6.75
C MET A 109 -16.07 5.69 7.39
N MET A 110 -16.68 4.72 8.07
CA MET A 110 -15.94 3.64 8.73
C MET A 110 -15.20 2.76 7.71
N ASP A 111 -15.85 2.37 6.61
CA ASP A 111 -15.21 1.56 5.55
C ASP A 111 -13.98 2.32 4.98
N THR A 112 -14.11 3.62 4.73
CA THR A 112 -13.01 4.45 4.19
C THR A 112 -11.88 4.60 5.19
N PHE A 113 -12.19 4.86 6.46
CA PHE A 113 -11.21 4.99 7.53
C PHE A 113 -10.47 3.68 7.80
N SER A 114 -11.19 2.56 7.81
CA SER A 114 -10.60 1.23 7.98
C SER A 114 -9.57 0.93 6.89
N VAL A 115 -9.91 1.19 5.62
CA VAL A 115 -9.00 0.88 4.49
C VAL A 115 -7.85 1.89 4.39
N ASN A 116 -8.10 3.19 4.50
CA ASN A 116 -7.09 4.22 4.20
C ASN A 116 -6.21 4.57 5.41
N THR A 117 -6.64 4.28 6.64
CA THR A 117 -5.94 4.69 7.87
C THR A 117 -5.56 3.50 8.73
N VAL A 118 -6.53 2.66 9.11
CA VAL A 118 -6.29 1.54 10.02
C VAL A 118 -5.42 0.47 9.34
N ALA A 119 -5.75 0.11 8.09
CA ALA A 119 -5.05 -0.96 7.40
C ALA A 119 -3.55 -0.68 7.15
N PRO A 120 -3.10 0.50 6.69
CA PRO A 120 -1.67 0.81 6.58
C PRO A 120 -0.91 0.64 7.90
N LEU A 121 -1.51 1.04 9.03
CA LEU A 121 -0.92 0.87 10.35
C LEU A 121 -0.83 -0.61 10.74
N MET A 122 -1.92 -1.36 10.56
CA MET A 122 -1.97 -2.78 10.90
C MET A 122 -1.04 -3.61 10.02
N LEU A 123 -0.93 -3.30 8.73
CA LEU A 123 0.02 -3.94 7.82
C LEU A 123 1.46 -3.68 8.25
N THR A 124 1.77 -2.44 8.62
CA THR A 124 3.10 -2.06 9.12
C THR A 124 3.42 -2.81 10.41
N LYS A 125 2.46 -2.94 11.33
CA LYS A 125 2.59 -3.74 12.56
C LYS A 125 2.86 -5.21 12.24
N THR A 126 2.10 -5.80 11.33
CA THR A 126 2.22 -7.20 10.93
C THR A 126 3.57 -7.48 10.28
N LEU A 127 4.02 -6.64 9.34
CA LEU A 127 5.27 -6.82 8.61
C LEU A 127 6.51 -6.29 9.36
N ARG A 128 6.35 -5.76 10.58
CA ARG A 128 7.43 -5.15 11.38
C ARG A 128 8.65 -6.05 11.54
N ALA A 129 8.44 -7.35 11.76
CA ALA A 129 9.52 -8.31 11.93
C ALA A 129 10.38 -8.41 10.65
N LEU A 130 9.74 -8.46 9.48
CA LEU A 130 10.42 -8.53 8.18
C LEU A 130 11.12 -7.21 7.82
N LEU A 131 10.52 -6.07 8.17
CA LEU A 131 11.13 -4.75 8.00
C LEU A 131 12.38 -4.61 8.88
N THR A 132 12.31 -5.04 10.13
CA THR A 132 13.45 -5.06 11.06
C THR A 132 14.55 -5.99 10.57
N MET A 133 14.18 -7.16 10.03
CA MET A 133 15.10 -8.13 9.46
C MET A 133 15.87 -7.58 8.26
N ALA A 134 15.22 -6.77 7.40
CA ALA A 134 15.91 -6.07 6.31
C ALA A 134 16.81 -4.96 6.83
N ALA A 135 16.34 -4.20 7.83
CA ALA A 135 17.11 -3.10 8.42
C ALA A 135 18.42 -3.56 9.09
N SER A 136 18.45 -4.78 9.61
CA SER A 136 19.64 -5.38 10.24
C SER A 136 20.67 -5.94 9.24
N GLN A 137 20.31 -6.08 7.96
CA GLN A 137 21.26 -6.52 6.91
C GLN A 137 22.30 -5.44 6.58
N THR A 138 22.02 -4.18 6.90
CA THR A 138 22.89 -3.04 6.60
C THR A 138 23.48 -2.48 7.89
N GLN A 139 24.79 -2.27 7.91
CA GLN A 139 25.47 -1.60 9.02
C GLN A 139 25.27 -0.08 8.93
N GLY A 140 25.13 0.58 10.08
CA GLY A 140 24.99 2.04 10.17
C GLY A 140 23.58 2.52 10.51
N ASN A 141 23.44 3.84 10.67
CA ASN A 141 22.19 4.49 11.10
C ASN A 141 21.46 5.23 9.98
N ASP A 142 21.95 5.12 8.74
CA ASP A 142 21.34 5.83 7.61
C ASP A 142 19.93 5.31 7.34
N LEU A 143 19.01 6.26 7.18
CA LEU A 143 17.62 6.00 6.81
C LEU A 143 17.49 6.10 5.29
N SER A 144 17.12 5.00 4.66
CA SER A 144 16.86 4.98 3.22
C SER A 144 15.91 3.86 2.85
N VAL A 145 15.23 4.00 1.71
CA VAL A 145 14.41 2.93 1.14
C VAL A 145 15.21 1.67 0.84
N ARG A 146 16.54 1.79 0.68
CA ARG A 146 17.43 0.64 0.45
C ARG A 146 17.58 -0.24 1.68
N ARG A 147 17.51 0.36 2.87
CA ARG A 147 17.63 -0.34 4.16
C ARG A 147 16.29 -0.94 4.57
N ALA A 148 15.38 -0.07 5.01
CA ALA A 148 14.03 -0.43 5.42
C ALA A 148 13.19 0.86 5.44
N ALA A 149 12.07 0.88 4.72
CA ALA A 149 11.16 2.02 4.73
C ALA A 149 9.71 1.59 4.56
N VAL A 150 8.81 2.43 5.07
CA VAL A 150 7.36 2.34 4.86
C VAL A 150 6.92 3.64 4.20
N ILE A 151 6.28 3.53 3.04
CA ILE A 151 5.70 4.65 2.31
C ILE A 151 4.18 4.52 2.37
N ASN A 152 3.51 5.53 2.91
CA ASN A 152 2.05 5.62 2.92
C ASN A 152 1.60 6.56 1.80
N MET A 153 0.85 6.04 0.84
CA MET A 153 0.25 6.87 -0.20
C MET A 153 -0.91 7.67 0.38
N SER A 154 -0.67 8.97 0.57
CA SER A 154 -1.69 9.92 1.04
C SER A 154 -2.23 10.75 -0.13
N SER A 155 -2.95 11.83 0.17
CA SER A 155 -3.48 12.76 -0.81
C SER A 155 -3.39 14.19 -0.29
N ILE A 156 -3.19 15.16 -1.19
CA ILE A 156 -3.32 16.59 -0.88
C ILE A 156 -4.71 16.93 -0.31
N LEU A 157 -5.72 16.08 -0.58
CA LEU A 157 -7.05 16.24 0.00
C LEU A 157 -7.08 16.03 1.52
N GLY A 158 -6.08 15.32 2.08
CA GLY A 158 -5.91 15.15 3.52
C GLY A 158 -5.24 16.35 4.22
N SER A 159 -4.71 17.32 3.46
CA SER A 159 -4.19 18.56 4.03
C SER A 159 -5.34 19.45 4.49
N ILE A 160 -5.39 19.70 5.79
CA ILE A 160 -6.34 20.62 6.42
C ILE A 160 -5.97 22.07 6.06
N ALA A 161 -4.67 22.38 5.98
CA ALA A 161 -4.19 23.71 5.63
C ALA A 161 -4.55 24.09 4.19
N ASP A 162 -4.43 23.15 3.25
CA ASP A 162 -4.74 23.38 1.82
C ASP A 162 -6.21 23.04 1.50
N ASN A 163 -7.09 23.09 2.50
CA ASN A 163 -8.52 22.91 2.34
C ASN A 163 -9.24 24.27 2.31
N ASP A 164 -8.96 25.05 1.27
CA ASP A 164 -9.39 26.44 1.10
C ASP A 164 -10.63 26.61 0.19
N GLN A 165 -10.87 25.66 -0.73
CA GLN A 165 -11.82 25.84 -1.84
C GLN A 165 -13.24 25.32 -1.63
N GLY A 166 -13.60 24.84 -0.43
CA GLY A 166 -15.00 24.71 -0.04
C GLY A 166 -15.95 24.02 -1.03
N SER A 167 -15.52 22.99 -1.76
CA SER A 167 -16.35 21.92 -2.34
C SER A 167 -15.43 20.84 -2.92
N ILE A 168 -15.83 19.56 -2.75
CA ILE A 168 -14.97 18.35 -2.62
C ILE A 168 -14.34 18.18 -1.22
N LYS A 169 -14.25 19.25 -0.42
CA LYS A 169 -13.77 19.21 0.97
C LYS A 169 -14.76 19.88 1.94
N CYS A 170 -14.94 19.25 3.09
CA CYS A 170 -16.04 19.33 4.07
C CYS A 170 -16.59 20.70 4.55
N CYS A 171 -16.00 21.85 4.25
CA CYS A 171 -16.20 23.02 5.13
C CYS A 171 -17.21 24.08 4.69
N HIS A 172 -17.73 24.08 3.45
CA HIS A 172 -18.62 25.17 3.01
C HIS A 172 -20.11 24.97 3.30
N GLN A 173 -20.51 23.89 3.98
CA GLN A 173 -21.93 23.63 4.29
C GLN A 173 -22.26 23.60 5.80
N ILE A 174 -21.29 23.87 6.67
CA ILE A 174 -21.54 23.86 8.13
C ILE A 174 -22.06 25.22 8.63
N PHE A 175 -21.83 26.32 7.90
CA PHE A 175 -22.12 27.68 8.36
C PHE A 175 -23.20 28.44 7.56
N GLU A 176 -23.92 27.77 6.66
CA GLU A 176 -25.11 28.35 6.02
C GLU A 176 -26.37 27.62 6.51
N CYS A 177 -26.78 27.97 7.73
CA CYS A 177 -28.16 27.91 8.22
C CYS A 177 -28.45 29.24 8.92
#